data_AF-A0A6V8Q066-F1
#
_entry.id   AF-A0A6V8Q066-F1
#
_cell.length_a   1.000
_cell.length_b   1.000
_cell.length_c   1.000
_cell.angle_alpha   90.00
_cell.angle_beta   90.00
_cell.angle_gamma   90.00
#
_symmetry.space_group_name_H-M   'P 1'
#
loop_
_entity.id
_entity.type
_entity.pdbx_description
1 polymer ?
#
loop_
_entity_poly.entity_id
_entity_poly.type
_entity_poly.pdbx_seq_one_letter_code
_entity_poly.pdbx_strand_id
1 'polypeptide(L)'
;PRHTQSKLDDLSENKPRKTVTPRIEFKKINATKYRVIIRGASEPFLLVFSKSFHEGWKAYIVGQNPPEVEGDKYVSPSIKGSIQNENLLAGPIWETWLRQPLPEENHLLVNAYANSWWIKKRGDFEIILEFWPQRRFYLGLAISVATLVFCSAYLVWDWRQRSVRQR
;
A
#
# COMPACT_ATOMS: atom_id res chain seq x y z
N PRO A 1 48.21 34.55 -0.02
CA PRO A 1 48.11 33.17 0.53
C PRO A 1 46.77 32.84 1.24
N ARG A 2 46.12 33.80 1.94
CA ARG A 2 44.85 33.55 2.68
C ARG A 2 43.59 33.34 1.82
N HIS A 3 43.57 33.87 0.60
CA HIS A 3 42.40 33.76 -0.30
C HIS A 3 42.24 32.38 -0.96
N THR A 4 43.29 31.55 -0.97
CA THR A 4 43.26 30.22 -1.60
C THR A 4 42.76 29.15 -0.62
N GLN A 5 43.03 29.32 0.68
CA GLN A 5 42.57 28.39 1.73
C GLN A 5 41.04 28.40 1.87
N SER A 6 40.39 29.58 1.87
CA SER A 6 38.92 29.66 2.01
C SER A 6 38.17 28.95 0.88
N LYS A 7 38.74 28.91 -0.33
CA LYS A 7 38.15 28.21 -1.48
C LYS A 7 38.37 26.69 -1.44
N LEU A 8 39.42 26.23 -0.73
CA LEU A 8 39.70 24.81 -0.48
C LEU A 8 38.88 24.29 0.71
N ASP A 9 38.62 25.13 1.69
CA ASP A 9 37.76 24.81 2.84
C ASP A 9 36.28 24.70 2.42
N ASP A 10 35.80 25.58 1.53
CA ASP A 10 34.47 25.49 0.89
C ASP A 10 34.28 24.20 0.06
N LEU A 11 35.37 23.64 -0.48
CA LEU A 11 35.34 22.36 -1.20
C LEU A 11 35.38 21.14 -0.27
N SER A 12 35.78 21.31 0.99
CA SER A 12 35.82 20.25 2.00
C SER A 12 34.47 20.03 2.72
N GLU A 13 33.59 21.03 2.67
CA GLU A 13 32.28 20.98 3.32
C GLU A 13 31.18 20.31 2.47
N ASN A 14 31.48 19.96 1.22
CA ASN A 14 30.56 19.19 0.37
C ASN A 14 30.83 17.67 0.49
N LYS A 15 30.87 17.16 1.73
CA LYS A 15 30.85 15.72 1.98
C LYS A 15 29.51 15.22 1.43
N PRO A 16 29.48 14.31 0.44
CA PRO A 16 28.21 13.83 -0.10
C PRO A 16 27.37 13.31 1.06
N ARG A 17 26.18 13.89 1.27
CA ARG A 17 25.23 13.36 2.25
C ARG A 17 25.12 11.87 1.95
N LYS A 18 25.47 11.05 2.93
CA LYS A 18 25.42 9.59 2.79
C LYS A 18 23.99 9.26 2.37
N THR A 19 23.79 8.87 1.12
CA THR A 19 22.49 8.54 0.55
C THR A 19 22.05 7.22 1.18
N VAL A 20 21.27 7.32 2.26
CA VAL A 20 20.73 6.14 2.94
C VAL A 20 19.52 5.67 2.13
N THR A 21 19.67 4.56 1.42
CA THR A 21 18.53 3.90 0.80
C THR A 21 17.59 3.43 1.91
N PRO A 22 16.28 3.74 1.85
CA PRO A 22 15.36 3.32 2.89
C PRO A 22 15.32 1.79 2.98
N ARG A 23 15.24 1.27 4.20
CA ARG A 23 14.97 -0.15 4.44
C ARG A 23 13.49 -0.38 4.20
N ILE A 24 13.18 -1.36 3.34
CA ILE A 24 11.82 -1.70 2.97
C ILE A 24 11.48 -3.05 3.56
N GLU A 25 10.48 -3.12 4.42
CA GLU A 25 9.90 -4.40 4.84
C GLU A 25 8.52 -4.53 4.23
N PHE A 26 8.12 -5.72 3.78
CA PHE A 26 6.80 -5.90 3.21
C PHE A 26 6.18 -7.23 3.58
N LYS A 27 4.85 -7.27 3.51
CA LYS A 27 4.07 -8.49 3.60
C LYS A 27 3.03 -8.52 2.49
N LYS A 28 2.97 -9.65 1.80
CA LYS A 28 1.88 -9.96 0.88
C LYS A 28 0.68 -10.40 1.72
N ILE A 29 -0.35 -9.57 1.79
CA ILE A 29 -1.58 -9.93 2.52
C ILE A 29 -2.40 -10.90 1.67
N ASN A 30 -2.56 -10.58 0.39
CA ASN A 30 -3.17 -11.45 -0.61
C ASN A 30 -2.70 -11.03 -2.02
N ALA A 31 -3.34 -11.53 -3.07
CA ALA A 31 -2.97 -11.19 -4.44
C ALA A 31 -3.19 -9.70 -4.79
N THR A 32 -4.14 -9.03 -4.11
CA THR A 32 -4.61 -7.67 -4.40
C THR A 32 -4.24 -6.64 -3.33
N LYS A 33 -3.50 -7.03 -2.28
CA LYS A 33 -3.14 -6.17 -1.16
C LYS A 33 -1.78 -6.53 -0.58
N TYR A 34 -0.93 -5.52 -0.43
CA TYR A 34 0.40 -5.61 0.14
C TYR A 34 0.57 -4.51 1.17
N ARG A 35 1.27 -4.83 2.24
CA ARG A 35 1.68 -3.88 3.27
C ARG A 35 3.18 -3.67 3.16
N VAL A 36 3.60 -2.42 3.18
CA VAL A 36 4.99 -2.01 3.00
C VAL A 36 5.36 -1.02 4.09
N ILE A 37 6.39 -1.33 4.85
CA ILE A 37 6.99 -0.49 5.88
C ILE A 37 8.26 0.12 5.30
N ILE A 38 8.34 1.45 5.39
CA ILE A 38 9.51 2.22 4.98
C ILE A 38 10.19 2.73 6.25
N ARG A 39 11.49 2.45 6.39
CA ARG A 39 12.32 2.94 7.50
C ARG A 39 13.54 3.71 6.98
N GLY A 40 13.82 4.86 7.59
CA GLY A 40 14.99 5.67 7.31
C GLY A 40 14.96 6.37 5.95
N ALA A 41 13.79 6.74 5.43
CA ALA A 41 13.72 7.48 4.17
C ALA A 41 14.24 8.93 4.35
N SER A 42 15.50 9.18 3.97
CA SER A 42 16.10 10.51 4.06
C SER A 42 15.81 11.38 2.83
N GLU A 43 15.62 10.77 1.67
CA GLU A 43 15.44 11.42 0.37
C GLU A 43 14.27 10.79 -0.40
N PRO A 44 13.69 11.50 -1.39
CA PRO A 44 12.72 10.91 -2.29
C PRO A 44 13.28 9.68 -3.00
N PHE A 45 12.46 8.65 -3.17
CA PHE A 45 12.89 7.39 -3.76
C PHE A 45 11.79 6.78 -4.63
N LEU A 46 12.19 5.90 -5.53
CA LEU A 46 11.29 5.13 -6.37
C LEU A 46 10.99 3.80 -5.69
N LEU A 47 9.74 3.62 -5.25
CA LEU A 47 9.25 2.34 -4.76
C LEU A 47 8.88 1.45 -5.94
N VAL A 48 9.64 0.39 -6.19
CA VAL A 48 9.34 -0.57 -7.27
C VAL A 48 8.51 -1.72 -6.73
N PHE A 49 7.38 -1.99 -7.39
CA PHE A 49 6.49 -3.11 -7.11
C PHE A 49 6.46 -4.05 -8.31
N SER A 50 7.16 -5.17 -8.20
CA SER A 50 7.41 -6.16 -9.26
C SER A 50 6.19 -7.01 -9.66
N LYS A 51 5.00 -6.39 -9.75
CA LYS A 51 3.80 -6.93 -10.39
C LYS A 51 3.56 -6.21 -11.70
N SER A 52 2.88 -6.91 -12.63
CA SER A 52 2.43 -6.35 -13.90
C SER A 52 1.74 -5.01 -13.70
N PHE A 53 2.18 -4.02 -14.49
CA PHE A 53 1.70 -2.66 -14.44
C PHE A 53 0.20 -2.60 -14.73
N HIS A 54 -0.53 -1.87 -13.90
CA HIS A 54 -1.96 -1.64 -14.10
C HIS A 54 -2.41 -0.41 -13.31
N GLU A 55 -3.12 0.53 -13.94
CA GLU A 55 -3.61 1.78 -13.33
C GLU A 55 -4.51 1.56 -12.10
N GLY A 56 -5.16 0.40 -12.05
CA GLY A 56 -5.96 -0.04 -10.89
C GLY A 56 -5.15 -0.29 -9.61
N TRP A 57 -3.83 -0.44 -9.66
CA TRP A 57 -3.00 -0.48 -8.45
C TRP A 57 -2.87 0.91 -7.86
N LYS A 58 -3.16 1.04 -6.56
CA LYS A 58 -3.08 2.30 -5.83
C LYS A 58 -2.21 2.13 -4.58
N ALA A 59 -1.42 3.15 -4.28
CA ALA A 59 -0.58 3.22 -3.09
C ALA A 59 -1.16 4.23 -2.09
N TYR A 60 -1.20 3.88 -0.80
CA TYR A 60 -1.79 4.70 0.26
C TYR A 60 -0.80 4.86 1.40
N ILE A 61 -0.49 6.10 1.79
CA ILE A 61 0.29 6.36 3.01
C ILE A 61 -0.67 6.33 4.20
N VAL A 62 -0.54 5.33 5.08
CA VAL A 62 -1.57 5.06 6.11
C VAL A 62 -1.17 5.44 7.53
N GLY A 63 0.12 5.45 7.84
CA GLY A 63 0.63 5.77 9.18
C GLY A 63 2.01 6.42 9.17
N GLN A 64 2.37 7.00 10.31
CA GLN A 64 3.73 7.40 10.67
C GLN A 64 4.20 6.50 11.81
N ASN A 65 5.50 6.30 11.95
CA ASN A 65 6.08 5.46 13.00
C ASN A 65 5.48 4.04 13.00
N PRO A 66 5.69 3.29 11.91
CA PRO A 66 5.18 1.93 11.79
C PRO A 66 5.66 1.08 12.96
N PRO A 67 4.77 0.28 13.57
CA PRO A 67 5.09 -0.47 14.78
C PRO A 67 6.32 -1.35 14.54
N GLU A 68 7.17 -1.47 15.54
CA GLU A 68 8.14 -2.55 15.58
C GLU A 68 7.36 -3.85 15.77
N VAL A 69 7.61 -4.80 14.89
CA VAL A 69 6.89 -6.06 14.89
C VAL A 69 7.85 -7.15 15.30
N GLU A 70 7.80 -7.48 16.58
CA GLU A 70 8.43 -8.67 17.14
C GLU A 70 7.55 -9.88 16.85
N GLY A 71 8.17 -11.00 16.49
CA GLY A 71 7.43 -12.24 16.28
C GLY A 71 8.30 -13.36 15.72
N ASP A 72 7.81 -14.58 15.93
CA ASP A 72 8.55 -15.80 15.66
C ASP A 72 8.37 -16.30 14.22
N LYS A 73 7.61 -15.58 13.38
CA LYS A 73 7.40 -15.97 11.98
C LYS A 73 8.60 -15.60 11.13
N TYR A 74 8.65 -16.24 9.98
CA TYR A 74 9.70 -16.05 8.99
C TYR A 74 9.88 -14.57 8.59
N VAL A 75 11.14 -14.14 8.64
CA VAL A 75 11.64 -12.88 8.09
C VAL A 75 12.72 -13.24 7.09
N SER A 76 12.58 -12.79 5.84
CA SER A 76 13.56 -13.09 4.81
C SER A 76 14.88 -12.36 5.08
N PRO A 77 16.00 -12.86 4.54
CA PRO A 77 17.19 -12.04 4.38
C PRO A 77 16.88 -10.75 3.62
N SER A 78 17.66 -9.70 3.87
CA SER A 78 17.59 -8.47 3.09
C SER A 78 18.12 -8.72 1.68
N ILE A 79 17.23 -8.61 0.69
CA ILE A 79 17.59 -8.73 -0.73
C ILE A 79 17.37 -7.37 -1.36
N LYS A 80 18.46 -6.74 -1.82
CA LYS A 80 18.45 -5.40 -2.44
C LYS A 80 17.71 -4.34 -1.59
N GLY A 81 17.84 -4.41 -0.26
CA GLY A 81 17.20 -3.48 0.67
C GLY A 81 15.73 -3.77 0.99
N SER A 82 15.17 -4.85 0.45
CA SER A 82 13.81 -5.32 0.74
C SER A 82 13.82 -6.59 1.59
N ILE A 83 12.88 -6.67 2.54
CA ILE A 83 12.72 -7.78 3.49
C ILE A 83 11.26 -8.19 3.48
N GLN A 84 10.98 -9.46 3.24
CA GLN A 84 9.65 -10.01 3.46
C GLN A 84 9.51 -10.37 4.95
N ASN A 85 8.53 -9.78 5.63
CA ASN A 85 8.32 -9.97 7.05
C ASN A 85 6.88 -10.47 7.31
N GLU A 86 6.73 -11.76 7.63
CA GLU A 86 5.42 -12.37 7.87
C GLU A 86 4.80 -11.99 9.21
N ASN A 87 5.56 -11.35 10.11
CA ASN A 87 5.03 -10.87 11.37
C ASN A 87 4.14 -9.63 11.19
N LEU A 88 4.30 -8.86 10.09
CA LEU A 88 3.50 -7.65 9.86
C LEU A 88 2.00 -7.93 9.92
N LEU A 89 1.26 -7.09 10.64
CA LEU A 89 -0.20 -7.21 10.75
C LEU A 89 -0.83 -6.99 9.38
N ALA A 90 -1.86 -7.76 9.04
CA ALA A 90 -2.56 -7.57 7.76
C ALA A 90 -3.44 -6.31 7.74
N GLY A 91 -3.90 -5.91 8.92
CA GLY A 91 -4.94 -4.90 9.11
C GLY A 91 -6.28 -5.29 8.49
N PRO A 92 -7.32 -4.50 8.75
CA PRO A 92 -8.63 -4.70 8.15
C PRO A 92 -8.61 -4.41 6.64
N ILE A 93 -9.49 -5.06 5.88
CA ILE A 93 -9.62 -4.84 4.42
C ILE A 93 -10.16 -3.45 4.05
N TRP A 94 -10.77 -2.74 4.99
CA TRP A 94 -11.37 -1.42 4.79
C TRP A 94 -10.45 -0.24 5.16
N GLU A 95 -9.21 -0.47 5.60
CA GLU A 95 -8.32 0.59 6.11
C GLU A 95 -7.97 1.69 5.08
N THR A 96 -8.05 1.37 3.80
CA THR A 96 -7.81 2.28 2.66
C THR A 96 -9.08 2.95 2.14
N TRP A 97 -10.26 2.57 2.64
CA TRP A 97 -11.51 2.90 1.94
C TRP A 97 -11.84 4.40 1.91
N LEU A 98 -11.47 5.11 2.98
CA LEU A 98 -11.64 6.55 3.14
C LEU A 98 -10.31 7.31 2.96
N ARG A 99 -9.25 6.64 2.48
CA ARG A 99 -7.94 7.24 2.27
C ARG A 99 -7.79 7.69 0.82
N GLN A 100 -7.11 8.80 0.62
CA GLN A 100 -6.71 9.24 -0.71
C GLN A 100 -5.45 8.45 -1.14
N PRO A 101 -5.44 7.87 -2.34
CA PRO A 101 -4.24 7.26 -2.88
C PRO A 101 -3.19 8.33 -3.18
N LEU A 102 -1.94 7.92 -3.32
CA LEU A 102 -0.90 8.76 -3.89
C LEU A 102 -1.33 9.23 -5.28
N PRO A 103 -1.01 10.48 -5.65
CA PRO A 103 -1.35 11.03 -6.95
C PRO A 103 -0.84 10.16 -8.10
N GLU A 104 -1.63 10.06 -9.18
CA GLU A 104 -1.34 9.17 -10.31
C GLU A 104 -0.07 9.59 -11.06
N GLU A 105 0.30 10.87 -11.04
CA GLU A 105 1.56 11.33 -11.63
C GLU A 105 2.80 10.72 -10.97
N ASN A 106 2.66 10.18 -9.74
CA ASN A 106 3.73 9.45 -9.10
C ASN A 106 3.75 7.97 -9.48
N HIS A 107 2.70 7.44 -10.12
CA HIS A 107 2.62 6.04 -10.53
C HIS A 107 3.25 5.85 -11.92
N LEU A 108 4.33 5.08 -11.97
CA LEU A 108 5.18 4.96 -13.14
C LEU A 108 5.36 3.49 -13.53
N LEU A 109 5.38 3.25 -14.84
CA LEU A 109 5.80 1.98 -15.42
C LEU A 109 7.32 1.92 -15.42
N VAL A 110 7.90 0.88 -14.82
CA VAL A 110 9.35 0.64 -14.86
C VAL A 110 9.67 -0.71 -15.49
N ASN A 111 10.80 -0.78 -16.19
CA ASN A 111 11.25 -1.97 -16.91
C ASN A 111 10.19 -2.57 -17.86
N ALA A 112 9.30 -1.72 -18.42
CA ALA A 112 8.18 -2.12 -19.26
C ALA A 112 7.25 -3.21 -18.67
N TYR A 113 7.29 -3.42 -17.36
CA TYR A 113 6.52 -4.48 -16.70
C TYR A 113 6.00 -4.07 -15.32
N ALA A 114 6.83 -3.47 -14.47
CA ALA A 114 6.52 -3.33 -13.06
C ALA A 114 5.82 -2.01 -12.73
N ASN A 115 4.92 -2.04 -11.74
CA ASN A 115 4.39 -0.83 -11.12
C ASN A 115 5.48 -0.17 -10.27
N SER A 116 5.44 1.14 -10.15
CA SER A 116 6.30 1.86 -9.22
C SER A 116 5.70 3.20 -8.78
N TRP A 117 6.11 3.69 -7.62
CA TRP A 117 5.65 4.99 -7.13
C TRP A 117 6.81 5.88 -6.72
N TRP A 118 6.80 7.13 -7.18
CA TRP A 118 7.72 8.15 -6.70
C TRP A 118 7.30 8.68 -5.32
N ILE A 119 8.07 8.35 -4.29
CA ILE A 119 7.74 8.67 -2.90
C ILE A 119 8.57 9.87 -2.44
N LYS A 120 7.90 10.98 -2.14
CA LYS A 120 8.55 12.22 -1.66
C LYS A 120 8.61 12.31 -0.12
N LYS A 121 7.85 11.48 0.59
CA LYS A 121 7.75 11.50 2.06
C LYS A 121 9.04 10.98 2.69
N ARG A 122 9.51 11.67 3.74
CA ARG A 122 10.69 11.32 4.53
C ARG A 122 10.30 10.68 5.87
N GLY A 123 11.27 10.01 6.49
CA GLY A 123 11.14 9.34 7.79
C GLY A 123 10.54 7.94 7.67
N ASP A 124 9.91 7.51 8.75
CA ASP A 124 9.37 6.17 8.88
C ASP A 124 7.85 6.19 8.70
N PHE A 125 7.35 5.38 7.78
CA PHE A 125 5.93 5.36 7.45
C PHE A 125 5.50 4.04 6.81
N GLU A 126 4.18 3.85 6.79
CA GLU A 126 3.54 2.68 6.20
C GLU A 126 2.85 3.05 4.89
N ILE A 127 3.05 2.21 3.88
CA ILE A 127 2.37 2.24 2.59
C ILE A 127 1.54 0.95 2.44
N ILE A 128 0.30 1.09 2.01
CA ILE A 128 -0.50 -0.03 1.53
C ILE A 128 -0.62 0.06 0.02
N LEU A 129 -0.30 -1.04 -0.66
CA LEU A 129 -0.57 -1.19 -2.09
C LEU A 129 -1.82 -2.05 -2.24
N GLU A 130 -2.84 -1.53 -2.91
CA GLU A 130 -4.11 -2.22 -3.11
C GLU A 130 -4.62 -2.12 -4.55
N PHE A 131 -5.19 -3.22 -5.04
CA PHE A 131 -5.82 -3.27 -6.35
C PHE A 131 -7.27 -2.81 -6.27
N TRP A 132 -7.51 -1.58 -6.70
CA TRP A 132 -8.77 -0.89 -6.57
C TRP A 132 -9.95 -1.51 -7.35
N PRO A 133 -9.77 -2.13 -8.54
CA PRO A 133 -10.86 -2.86 -9.20
C PRO A 133 -11.46 -3.98 -8.34
N GLN A 134 -10.65 -4.65 -7.51
CA GLN A 134 -11.13 -5.69 -6.60
C GLN A 134 -12.13 -5.13 -5.59
N ARG A 135 -11.89 -3.91 -5.10
CA ARG A 135 -12.79 -3.21 -4.17
C ARG A 135 -14.15 -2.90 -4.79
N ARG A 136 -14.16 -2.42 -6.05
CA ARG A 136 -15.41 -2.17 -6.79
C ARG A 136 -16.23 -3.43 -6.99
N PHE A 137 -15.56 -4.54 -7.30
CA PHE A 137 -16.21 -5.84 -7.42
C PHE A 137 -16.92 -6.25 -6.11
N TYR A 138 -16.24 -6.14 -4.96
CA TYR A 138 -16.84 -6.48 -3.67
C TYR A 138 -18.03 -5.59 -3.31
N LEU A 139 -18.00 -4.30 -3.65
CA LEU A 139 -19.14 -3.41 -3.45
C LEU A 139 -20.35 -3.87 -4.29
N GLY A 140 -20.13 -4.19 -5.56
CA GLY A 140 -21.20 -4.70 -6.43
C GLY A 140 -21.78 -6.03 -5.96
N LEU A 141 -20.92 -6.94 -5.48
CA LEU A 141 -21.35 -8.21 -4.89
C LEU A 141 -22.22 -7.99 -3.65
N ALA A 142 -21.81 -7.10 -2.75
CA ALA A 142 -22.56 -6.78 -1.54
C ALA A 142 -23.95 -6.22 -1.86
N ILE A 143 -24.05 -5.31 -2.83
CA ILE A 143 -25.33 -4.76 -3.30
C ILE A 143 -26.21 -5.88 -3.88
N SER A 144 -25.64 -6.75 -4.72
CA SER A 144 -26.37 -7.84 -5.36
C SER A 144 -26.94 -8.83 -4.33
N VAL A 145 -26.14 -9.21 -3.33
CA VAL A 145 -26.58 -10.09 -2.24
C VAL A 145 -27.68 -9.42 -1.41
N ALA A 146 -27.55 -8.14 -1.09
CA ALA A 146 -28.57 -7.39 -0.36
C ALA A 146 -29.90 -7.34 -1.13
N THR A 147 -29.85 -7.07 -2.44
CA THR A 147 -31.04 -7.10 -3.32
C THR A 147 -31.67 -8.49 -3.35
N LEU A 148 -30.86 -9.54 -3.50
CA LEU A 148 -31.37 -10.92 -3.54
C LEU A 148 -32.08 -11.29 -2.23
N VAL A 149 -31.50 -10.91 -1.08
CA VAL A 149 -32.10 -11.13 0.24
C VAL A 149 -33.42 -10.37 0.37
N PHE A 150 -33.46 -9.11 -0.07
CA PHE A 150 -34.68 -8.30 -0.04
C PHE A 150 -35.79 -8.89 -0.92
N CYS A 151 -35.47 -9.28 -2.16
CA CYS A 151 -36.42 -9.93 -3.06
C CYS A 151 -36.92 -11.27 -2.49
N SER A 152 -36.03 -12.08 -1.91
CA SER A 152 -36.39 -13.36 -1.31
C SER A 152 -37.30 -13.16 -0.10
N ALA A 153 -37.00 -12.19 0.77
CA ALA A 153 -37.85 -11.84 1.90
C ALA A 153 -39.24 -11.36 1.46
N TYR A 154 -39.30 -10.54 0.40
CA TYR A 154 -40.56 -10.09 -0.19
C TYR A 154 -41.39 -11.26 -0.73
N LEU A 155 -40.78 -12.18 -1.49
CA LEU A 155 -41.47 -13.36 -2.03
C LEU A 155 -41.99 -14.28 -0.92
N VAL A 156 -41.21 -14.49 0.14
CA VAL A 156 -41.66 -15.28 1.30
C VAL A 156 -42.82 -14.60 2.02
N TRP A 157 -42.77 -13.29 2.19
CA TRP A 157 -43.85 -12.52 2.79
C TRP A 157 -45.14 -12.59 1.96
N ASP A 158 -45.05 -12.37 0.64
CA ASP A 158 -46.19 -12.46 -0.28
C ASP A 158 -46.79 -13.88 -0.32
N TRP A 159 -45.93 -14.92 -0.41
CA TRP A 159 -46.38 -16.31 -0.36
C TRP A 159 -47.13 -16.65 0.93
N ARG A 160 -46.65 -16.16 2.08
CA ARG A 160 -47.35 -16.33 3.37
C ARG A 160 -48.71 -15.63 3.37
N GLN A 161 -48.80 -14.41 2.87
CA GLN A 161 -50.07 -13.67 2.80
C GLN A 161 -51.09 -14.38 1.91
N ARG A 162 -50.66 -14.87 0.74
CA ARG A 162 -51.54 -15.63 -0.17
C ARG A 162 -52.04 -16.93 0.45
N SER A 163 -51.17 -17.64 1.17
CA SER A 163 -51.52 -18.89 1.85
C SER A 163 -52.55 -18.71 2.97
N VAL A 164 -52.49 -17.58 3.69
CA VAL A 164 -53.49 -17.23 4.71
C VAL A 164 -54.84 -16.88 4.07
N ARG A 165 -54.84 -16.17 2.94
CA ARG A 165 -56.06 -15.73 2.24
C ARG A 165 -56.85 -16.88 1.56
N GLN A 166 -56.20 -18.01 1.30
CA GLN A 166 -56.85 -19.20 0.70
C GLN A 166 -57.39 -20.20 1.73
N ARG A 167 -57.28 -19.90 3.04
CA ARG A 167 -57.96 -20.62 4.13
C ARG A 167 -59.15 -19.81 4.62
#